data_AF-A0A4V0I482-F1
#
_entry.id   AF-A0A4V0I482-F1
#
_cell.length_a   1.000
_cell.length_b   1.000
_cell.length_c   1.000
_cell.angle_alpha   90.00
_cell.angle_beta   90.00
_cell.angle_gamma   90.00
#
_symmetry.space_group_name_H-M   'P 1'
#
loop_
_entity.id
_entity.type
_entity.pdbx_description
1 polymer ?
#
loop_
_entity_poly.entity_id
_entity_poly.type
_entity_poly.pdbx_seq_one_letter_code
_entity_poly.pdbx_strand_id
1 'polypeptide(L)'
;MPKATKRRQQATGSNRSPVLPEVLTIDEAAAFLRVPAIPFRSELESGQIHVGRCIAGEWRFTVQGIVAWLSCDTRTESAAR
;
A
#
# COMPACT_ATOMS: atom_id res chain seq x y z
N MET A 1 7.56 -42.97 39.89
CA MET A 1 8.61 -41.99 39.51
C MET A 1 9.36 -42.56 38.30
N PRO A 2 9.65 -41.84 37.19
CA PRO A 2 9.13 -40.58 36.67
C PRO A 2 8.33 -40.74 35.35
N LYS A 3 7.76 -39.62 34.89
CA LYS A 3 6.72 -39.46 33.88
C LYS A 3 7.31 -39.37 32.46
N ALA A 4 6.68 -40.02 31.48
CA ALA A 4 7.01 -39.88 30.07
C ALA A 4 6.56 -38.50 29.57
N THR A 5 7.52 -37.61 29.36
CA THR A 5 7.33 -36.22 28.96
C THR A 5 6.92 -36.14 27.49
N LYS A 6 5.70 -35.62 27.26
CA LYS A 6 5.15 -35.26 25.96
C LYS A 6 6.04 -34.17 25.34
N ARG A 7 6.86 -34.54 24.36
CA ARG A 7 7.71 -33.64 23.58
C ARG A 7 6.82 -32.67 22.80
N ARG A 8 6.63 -31.47 23.34
CA ARG A 8 5.97 -30.34 22.69
C ARG A 8 6.82 -29.96 21.49
N GLN A 9 6.45 -30.45 20.31
CA GLN A 9 6.99 -29.95 19.05
C GLN A 9 6.47 -28.50 18.92
N GLN A 10 7.33 -27.54 19.23
CA GLN A 10 7.10 -26.16 18.88
C GLN A 10 7.15 -26.09 17.36
N ALA A 11 6.00 -25.90 16.73
CA ALA A 11 5.92 -25.53 15.34
C ALA A 11 6.45 -24.08 15.22
N THR A 12 7.74 -23.93 14.93
CA THR A 12 8.24 -22.72 14.25
C THR A 12 7.84 -22.81 12.78
N GLY A 13 6.53 -22.81 12.54
CA GLY A 13 6.01 -22.45 11.24
C GLY A 13 6.15 -20.94 11.14
N SER A 14 7.25 -20.47 10.55
CA SER A 14 7.31 -19.10 10.04
C SER A 14 6.17 -19.01 9.04
N ASN A 15 5.04 -18.48 9.49
CA ASN A 15 3.87 -18.22 8.67
C ASN A 15 4.24 -17.09 7.73
N ARG A 16 5.02 -17.38 6.69
CA ARG A 16 5.14 -16.53 5.52
C ARG A 16 3.83 -16.67 4.76
N SER A 17 2.74 -16.18 5.36
CA SER A 17 1.58 -15.79 4.58
C SER A 17 2.12 -14.88 3.48
N PRO A 18 1.76 -15.09 2.21
CA PRO A 18 2.10 -14.14 1.18
C PRO A 18 1.62 -12.77 1.67
N VAL A 19 2.56 -11.83 1.81
CA VAL A 19 2.23 -10.44 2.10
C VAL A 19 1.55 -9.94 0.84
N LEU A 20 0.22 -10.08 0.79
CA LEU A 20 -0.57 -9.51 -0.27
C LEU A 20 -0.30 -8.00 -0.26
N PRO A 21 -0.11 -7.38 -1.44
CA PRO A 21 0.07 -5.94 -1.50
C PRO A 21 -1.16 -5.29 -0.87
N GLU A 22 -0.92 -4.41 0.09
CA GLU A 22 -1.98 -3.66 0.77
C GLU A 22 -2.65 -2.75 -0.27
N VAL A 23 -3.91 -3.07 -0.58
CA VAL A 23 -4.73 -2.33 -1.55
C VAL A 23 -5.61 -1.36 -0.78
N LEU A 24 -5.48 -0.08 -1.09
CA LEU A 24 -6.25 1.00 -0.50
C LEU A 24 -7.37 1.43 -1.44
N THR A 25 -8.50 1.81 -0.86
CA THR A 25 -9.54 2.61 -1.49
C THR A 25 -9.10 4.06 -1.65
N ILE A 26 -9.91 4.87 -2.32
CA ILE A 26 -9.64 6.30 -2.46
C ILE A 26 -9.58 7.07 -1.14
N ASP A 27 -10.46 6.73 -0.19
CA ASP A 27 -10.52 7.39 1.11
C ASP A 27 -9.30 7.01 1.96
N GLU A 28 -8.94 5.72 1.95
CA GLU A 28 -7.73 5.22 2.62
C GLU A 28 -6.45 5.78 2.00
N ALA A 29 -6.38 5.91 0.67
CA ALA A 29 -5.25 6.53 -0.01
C ALA A 29 -5.14 8.03 0.32
N ALA A 30 -6.26 8.74 0.37
CA ALA A 30 -6.29 10.15 0.77
C ALA A 30 -5.86 10.32 2.24
N ALA A 31 -6.33 9.45 3.14
CA ALA A 31 -5.92 9.42 4.53
C ALA A 31 -4.43 9.09 4.70
N PHE A 32 -3.92 8.13 3.91
CA PHE A 32 -2.50 7.77 3.86
C PHE A 32 -1.62 8.97 3.46
N LEU A 33 -2.06 9.72 2.45
CA LEU A 33 -1.39 10.93 1.97
C LEU A 33 -1.67 12.17 2.84
N ARG A 34 -2.59 12.06 3.80
CA ARG A 34 -3.10 13.17 4.64
C ARG A 34 -3.67 14.33 3.84
N VAL A 35 -4.36 14.02 2.75
CA VAL A 35 -5.07 15.00 1.90
C VAL A 35 -6.58 14.77 1.94
N PRO A 36 -7.41 15.77 1.62
CA PRO A 36 -8.85 15.56 1.56
C PRO A 36 -9.24 14.66 0.37
N ALA A 37 -10.17 13.73 0.58
CA ALA A 37 -10.55 12.73 -0.44
C ALA A 37 -11.24 13.32 -1.68
N ILE A 38 -12.04 14.38 -1.52
CA ILE A 38 -12.76 15.04 -2.63
C ILE A 38 -11.80 15.64 -3.67
N PRO A 39 -10.86 16.54 -3.31
CA PRO A 39 -9.90 17.07 -4.27
C PRO A 39 -9.00 15.97 -4.84
N PHE A 40 -8.57 15.00 -4.02
CA PHE A 40 -7.78 13.86 -4.50
C PHE A 40 -8.50 13.06 -5.60
N ARG A 41 -9.80 12.84 -5.45
CA ARG A 41 -10.65 12.24 -6.48
C ARG A 41 -10.71 13.07 -7.75
N SER A 42 -10.94 14.37 -7.63
CA SER A 42 -10.98 15.27 -8.78
C SER A 42 -9.64 15.28 -9.54
N GLU A 43 -8.51 15.16 -8.83
CA GLU A 43 -7.18 15.09 -9.44
C GLU A 43 -6.89 13.75 -10.13
N LEU A 44 -7.44 12.64 -9.63
CA LEU A 44 -7.42 11.35 -10.31
C LEU A 44 -8.27 11.37 -11.59
N GLU A 45 -9.46 11.94 -11.51
CA GLU A 45 -10.39 12.04 -12.64
C GLU A 45 -9.90 13.03 -13.71
N SER A 46 -9.20 14.10 -13.32
CA SER A 46 -8.56 15.03 -14.27
C SER A 46 -7.27 14.49 -14.88
N GLY A 47 -6.75 13.38 -14.36
CA GLY A 47 -5.49 12.80 -14.78
C GLY A 47 -4.28 13.63 -14.37
N GLN A 48 -4.34 14.36 -13.26
CA GLN A 48 -3.14 14.91 -12.61
C GLN A 48 -2.43 13.84 -11.78
N ILE A 49 -3.22 12.94 -11.18
CA ILE A 49 -2.72 11.80 -10.42
C ILE A 49 -2.90 10.55 -11.28
N HIS A 50 -1.79 9.88 -11.60
CA HIS A 50 -1.79 8.69 -12.45
C HIS A 50 -1.53 7.39 -11.68
N VAL A 51 -1.52 7.44 -10.35
CA VAL A 51 -1.38 6.23 -9.52
C VAL A 51 -2.74 5.58 -9.31
N GLY A 52 -2.79 4.25 -9.35
CA GLY A 52 -4.00 3.48 -9.08
C GLY A 52 -4.76 3.04 -10.33
N ARG A 53 -5.83 2.26 -10.10
CA ARG A 53 -6.72 1.77 -11.15
C ARG A 53 -8.17 1.91 -10.72
N CYS A 54 -9.02 2.39 -11.62
CA CYS A 54 -10.47 2.35 -11.44
C CYS A 54 -11.01 1.00 -11.93
N ILE A 55 -11.61 0.21 -11.04
CA ILE A 55 -12.19 -1.10 -11.34
C ILE A 55 -13.65 -1.06 -10.88
N ALA A 56 -14.57 -1.27 -11.82
CA ALA A 56 -16.02 -1.24 -11.56
C ALA A 56 -16.52 0.05 -10.86
N GLY A 57 -15.89 1.20 -11.16
CA GLY A 57 -16.25 2.50 -10.57
C GLY A 57 -15.57 2.80 -9.23
N GLU A 58 -14.73 1.90 -8.73
CA GLU A 58 -13.97 2.09 -7.50
C GLU A 58 -12.47 2.21 -7.77
N TRP A 59 -11.84 3.22 -7.18
CA TRP A 59 -10.41 3.41 -7.29
C TRP A 59 -9.66 2.53 -6.29
N ARG A 60 -8.69 1.77 -6.82
CA ARG A 60 -7.83 0.85 -6.09
C ARG A 60 -6.38 1.28 -6.23
N PHE A 61 -5.71 1.46 -5.11
CA PHE A 61 -4.30 1.87 -5.03
C PHE A 61 -3.51 0.80 -4.31
N THR A 62 -2.23 0.68 -4.62
CA THR A 62 -1.30 -0.08 -3.77
C THR A 62 -0.42 0.91 -3.04
N VAL A 63 -0.07 0.62 -1.78
CA VAL A 63 0.87 1.45 -1.03
C VAL A 63 2.18 1.64 -1.79
N GLN A 64 2.71 0.56 -2.39
CA GLN A 64 3.92 0.65 -3.22
C GLN A 64 3.74 1.56 -4.44
N GLY A 65 2.58 1.51 -5.11
CA GLY A 65 2.30 2.39 -6.24
C GLY A 65 2.29 3.86 -5.84
N ILE A 66 1.68 4.18 -4.69
CA ILE A 66 1.65 5.55 -4.14
C ILE A 66 3.07 6.01 -3.81
N VAL A 67 3.85 5.19 -3.10
CA VAL A 67 5.24 5.53 -2.74
C VAL A 67 6.13 5.70 -3.98
N ALA A 68 5.99 4.82 -4.97
CA ALA A 68 6.74 4.91 -6.22
C ALA A 68 6.40 6.20 -6.99
N TRP A 69 5.12 6.57 -7.04
CA TRP A 69 4.67 7.83 -7.63
C TRP A 69 5.29 9.05 -6.92
N LEU A 70 5.22 9.11 -5.59
CA LEU A 70 5.86 10.18 -4.80
C LEU A 70 7.38 10.24 -5.00
N SER A 71 8.02 9.10 -5.23
CA SER A 71 9.46 9.02 -5.43
C SER A 71 9.90 9.53 -6.81
N CYS A 72 9.05 9.39 -7.84
CA CYS A 72 9.35 9.86 -9.19
C CYS A 72 9.42 11.39 -9.31
N ASP A 73 8.64 12.12 -8.52
CA ASP A 73 8.57 13.58 -8.59
C ASP A 73 9.88 14.26 -8.11
N THR A 74 10.56 13.63 -7.14
CA THR A 74 11.75 14.20 -6.49
C THR A 74 13.03 14.23 -7.32
N ARG A 75 13.09 13.56 -8.49
CA ARG A 75 14.31 13.51 -9.32
C ARG A 75 14.46 14.74 -10.24
N THR A 76 13.37 15.44 -10.54
CA THR A 76 13.40 16.50 -11.56
C THR A 76 13.94 17.82 -11.02
N GLU A 77 13.99 18.02 -9.71
CA GLU A 77 14.43 19.30 -9.12
C GLU A 77 15.96 19.42 -8.95
N SER A 78 16.71 18.32 -8.99
CA SER A 78 18.18 18.34 -8.80
C SER A 78 19.01 18.59 -10.07
N ALA A 79 18.38 18.75 -11.24
CA ALA A 79 19.08 18.95 -12.52
C ALA A 79 19.07 20.42 -13.01
N ALA A 80 18.58 21.37 -12.20
CA ALA A 80 18.42 22.77 -12.58
C ALA A 80 19.14 23.76 -11.63
N ARG A 81 20.22 23.34 -10.96
CA ARG A 81 21.08 24.23 -10.17
C ARG A 81 22.50 24.27 -10.70
#